data_AF-A0A438CWT5-F1
#
_entry.id   AF-A0A438CWT5-F1
#
_cell.length_a   1.000
_cell.length_b   1.000
_cell.length_c   1.000
_cell.angle_alpha   90.00
_cell.angle_beta   90.00
_cell.angle_gamma   90.00
#
_symmetry.space_group_name_H-M   'P 1'
#
loop_
_entity.id
_entity.type
_entity.pdbx_description
1 polymer ?
#
loop_
_entity_poly.entity_id
_entity_poly.type
_entity_poly.pdbx_seq_one_letter_code
_entity_poly.pdbx_strand_id
1 'polypeptide(L)'
;MLFYLMTLNLVHVLNEECPKTPEQPTKETFNAIKAWKHSDFLCRNYMLNGLVDSLYNVYSSFTAVRGLWEALEKKHKTEDAGTKKFIVGKFLDLKMIDSITVINQVEELQILINKIHAEGMIINEAFQVASIIEKLLPS
;
A
#
# COMPACT_ATOMS: atom_id res chain seq x y z
N MET A 1 -2.46 -0.21 -10.53
CA MET A 1 -1.67 0.92 -11.11
C MET A 1 -0.17 0.60 -11.14
N LEU A 2 0.49 0.38 -10.00
CA LEU A 2 1.95 0.12 -9.95
C LEU A 2 2.43 -1.04 -10.83
N PHE A 3 1.73 -2.17 -10.80
CA PHE A 3 2.06 -3.33 -11.65
C PHE A 3 2.05 -2.98 -13.15
N TYR A 4 1.08 -2.19 -13.61
CA TYR A 4 0.99 -1.73 -15.00
C TYR A 4 2.12 -0.76 -15.36
N LEU A 5 2.48 0.16 -14.47
CA LEU A 5 3.62 1.05 -14.69
C LEU A 5 4.96 0.30 -14.71
N MET A 6 5.06 -0.81 -13.96
CA MET A 6 6.23 -1.69 -13.94
C MET A 6 6.42 -2.38 -15.29
N THR A 7 5.35 -2.89 -15.91
CA THR A 7 5.46 -3.51 -17.25
C THR A 7 5.86 -2.51 -18.34
N LEU A 8 5.59 -1.22 -18.11
CA LEU A 8 6.00 -0.12 -18.99
C LEU A 8 7.39 0.46 -18.68
N ASN A 9 8.07 -0.06 -17.65
CA ASN A 9 9.34 0.45 -17.14
C ASN A 9 9.30 1.94 -16.71
N LEU A 10 8.17 2.39 -16.15
CA LEU A 10 7.94 3.79 -15.74
C LEU A 10 7.93 3.99 -14.22
N VAL A 11 8.18 2.95 -13.42
CA VAL A 11 8.16 3.06 -11.95
C VAL A 11 9.28 3.95 -11.41
N HIS A 12 10.42 4.03 -12.11
CA HIS A 12 11.57 4.82 -11.69
C HIS A 12 11.22 6.31 -11.45
N VAL A 13 10.35 6.91 -12.27
CA VAL A 13 9.94 8.33 -12.10
C VAL A 13 9.06 8.61 -10.88
N LEU A 14 8.52 7.57 -10.24
CA LEU A 14 7.78 7.71 -8.98
C LEU A 14 8.71 7.82 -7.77
N ASN A 15 9.88 7.16 -7.83
CA ASN A 15 10.78 7.00 -6.69
C ASN A 15 12.04 7.87 -6.80
N GLU A 16 12.48 8.17 -8.02
CA GLU A 16 13.73 8.89 -8.28
C GLU A 16 13.47 10.37 -8.60
N GLU A 17 14.45 11.22 -8.30
CA GLU A 17 14.44 12.61 -8.76
C GLU A 17 14.95 12.73 -10.19
N CYS A 18 14.47 13.75 -10.91
CA CYS A 18 15.04 14.12 -12.20
C CYS A 18 16.56 14.35 -12.03
N PRO A 19 17.41 13.79 -12.90
CA PRO A 19 18.84 14.05 -12.87
C PRO A 19 19.12 15.56 -12.87
N LYS A 20 20.05 15.99 -12.01
CA LYS A 20 20.46 17.39 -11.92
C LYS A 20 21.36 17.75 -13.11
N THR A 21 21.23 18.97 -13.62
CA THR A 21 22.16 19.50 -14.61
C THR A 21 23.49 19.82 -13.92
N PRO A 22 24.61 19.19 -14.30
CA PRO A 22 25.93 19.51 -13.76
C PRO A 22 26.44 20.84 -14.33
N GLU A 23 27.47 21.42 -13.70
CA GLU A 23 28.08 22.68 -14.12
C GLU A 23 28.61 22.64 -15.55
N GLN A 24 29.06 21.47 -16.00
CA GLN A 24 29.41 21.19 -17.40
C GLN A 24 28.51 20.09 -17.96
N PRO A 25 27.36 20.46 -18.58
CA PRO A 25 26.43 19.48 -19.11
C PRO A 25 27.01 18.78 -20.34
N THR A 26 27.10 17.45 -20.28
CA THR A 26 27.42 16.62 -21.44
C THR A 26 26.17 16.29 -22.25
N LYS A 27 26.35 15.86 -23.50
CA LYS A 27 25.25 15.41 -24.38
C LYS A 27 24.48 14.24 -23.76
N GLU A 28 25.20 13.34 -23.09
CA GLU A 28 24.66 12.19 -22.38
C GLU A 28 23.77 12.65 -21.22
N THR A 29 24.20 13.65 -20.45
CA THR A 29 23.43 14.20 -19.33
C THR A 29 22.14 14.86 -19.82
N PHE A 30 22.21 15.61 -20.92
CA PHE A 30 21.04 16.22 -21.52
C PHE A 30 20.03 15.16 -22.02
N ASN A 31 20.52 14.10 -22.66
CA ASN A 31 19.70 13.00 -23.13
C ASN A 31 19.02 12.25 -21.96
N ALA A 32 19.74 12.02 -20.86
CA ALA A 32 19.19 11.39 -19.67
C ALA A 32 18.06 12.23 -19.05
N ILE A 33 18.25 13.56 -18.91
CA ILE A 33 17.21 14.47 -18.42
C ILE A 33 16.00 14.47 -19.35
N LYS A 34 16.21 14.49 -20.66
CA LYS A 34 15.12 14.46 -21.65
C LYS A 34 14.34 13.15 -21.58
N ALA A 35 15.04 12.03 -21.47
CA ALA A 35 14.43 10.71 -21.32
C ALA A 35 13.60 10.62 -20.04
N TRP A 36 14.15 11.10 -18.91
CA TRP A 36 13.43 11.14 -17.63
C TRP A 36 12.15 11.98 -17.71
N LYS A 37 12.22 13.19 -18.28
CA LYS A 37 11.03 14.06 -18.46
C LYS A 37 9.97 13.43 -19.35
N HIS A 38 10.41 12.68 -20.37
CA HIS A 38 9.49 11.94 -21.22
C HIS A 38 8.79 10.81 -20.46
N SER A 39 9.55 10.04 -19.66
CA SER A 39 8.99 9.00 -18.78
C SER A 39 8.01 9.59 -17.76
N ASP A 40 8.34 10.72 -17.12
CA ASP A 40 7.45 11.43 -16.17
C ASP A 40 6.13 11.85 -16.85
N PHE A 41 6.23 12.45 -18.05
CA PHE A 41 5.06 12.80 -18.85
C PHE A 41 4.20 11.58 -19.19
N LEU A 42 4.79 10.50 -19.70
CA LEU A 42 4.04 9.29 -20.05
C LEU A 42 3.37 8.67 -18.83
N CYS A 43 4.11 8.51 -17.74
CA CYS A 43 3.63 7.92 -16.49
C CYS A 43 2.43 8.71 -15.95
N ARG A 44 2.52 10.04 -15.92
CA ARG A 44 1.42 10.93 -15.54
C ARG A 44 0.18 10.72 -16.41
N ASN A 45 0.32 10.68 -17.73
CA ASN A 45 -0.83 10.46 -18.62
C ASN A 45 -1.47 9.09 -18.43
N TYR A 46 -0.67 8.02 -18.29
CA TYR A 46 -1.21 6.69 -18.01
C TYR A 46 -1.97 6.62 -16.69
N MET A 47 -1.45 7.27 -15.64
CA MET A 47 -2.13 7.34 -14.36
C MET A 47 -3.46 8.10 -14.47
N LEU A 48 -3.46 9.27 -15.13
CA LEU A 48 -4.67 10.08 -15.32
C LEU A 48 -5.71 9.34 -16.17
N ASN A 49 -5.30 8.62 -17.21
CA ASN A 49 -6.20 7.80 -18.02
C ASN A 49 -6.85 6.64 -17.24
N GLY A 50 -6.24 6.21 -16.13
CA GLY A 50 -6.81 5.22 -15.23
C GLY A 50 -7.87 5.78 -14.26
N LEU A 51 -8.08 7.10 -14.25
CA LEU A 51 -9.04 7.76 -13.36
C LEU A 51 -10.39 7.96 -14.06
N VAL A 52 -11.47 7.89 -13.27
CA VAL A 52 -12.79 8.37 -13.71
C VAL A 52 -12.80 9.91 -13.78
N ASP A 53 -13.69 10.48 -14.62
CA ASP A 53 -13.73 11.93 -14.92
C ASP A 53 -13.73 12.83 -13.69
N SER A 54 -14.47 12.45 -12.64
CA SER A 54 -14.55 13.23 -11.40
C SER A 54 -13.20 13.32 -10.68
N LEU A 55 -12.39 12.25 -10.72
CA LEU A 55 -11.05 12.24 -10.16
C LEU A 55 -10.05 12.90 -11.13
N TYR A 56 -10.17 12.64 -12.44
CA TYR A 56 -9.32 13.27 -13.45
C TYR A 56 -9.32 14.80 -13.33
N ASN A 57 -10.50 15.41 -13.19
CA ASN A 57 -10.61 16.87 -13.07
C ASN A 57 -9.90 17.43 -11.82
N VAL A 58 -9.88 16.68 -10.73
CA VAL A 58 -9.18 17.06 -9.50
C VAL A 58 -7.65 16.92 -9.67
N TYR A 59 -7.21 15.84 -10.29
CA TYR A 59 -5.81 15.42 -10.31
C TYR A 59 -5.03 15.86 -11.56
N SER A 60 -5.69 16.30 -12.62
CA SER A 60 -5.06 16.74 -13.87
C SER A 60 -4.18 17.98 -13.73
N SER A 61 -4.40 18.77 -12.67
CA SER A 61 -3.61 19.96 -12.33
C SER A 61 -2.17 19.65 -11.89
N PHE A 62 -1.87 18.41 -11.48
CA PHE A 62 -0.53 18.01 -11.10
C PHE A 62 0.40 17.93 -12.32
N THR A 63 1.54 18.59 -12.23
CA THR A 63 2.53 18.68 -13.32
C THR A 63 3.55 17.55 -13.28
N ALA A 64 3.93 17.09 -12.08
CA ALA A 64 4.88 15.99 -11.87
C ALA A 64 4.14 14.71 -11.45
N VAL A 65 4.56 13.56 -11.98
CA VAL A 65 3.91 12.27 -11.68
C VAL A 65 4.04 11.89 -10.21
N ARG A 66 5.16 12.26 -9.58
CA ARG A 66 5.39 12.00 -8.15
C ARG A 66 4.36 12.66 -7.26
N GLY A 67 4.10 13.96 -7.46
CA GLY A 67 3.09 14.68 -6.68
C GLY A 67 1.67 14.13 -6.91
N LEU A 68 1.35 13.74 -8.14
CA LEU A 68 0.09 13.07 -8.46
C LEU A 68 -0.03 11.74 -7.69
N TRP A 69 1.03 10.91 -7.73
CA TRP A 69 1.07 9.62 -7.05
C TRP A 69 0.93 9.78 -5.54
N GLU A 70 1.70 10.68 -4.91
CA GLU A 70 1.60 10.97 -3.48
C GLU A 70 0.20 11.46 -3.07
N ALA A 71 -0.44 12.30 -3.89
CA ALA A 71 -1.78 12.81 -3.59
C ALA A 71 -2.88 11.74 -3.73
N LEU A 72 -2.75 10.86 -4.74
CA LEU A 72 -3.61 9.68 -4.88
C LEU A 72 -3.38 8.71 -3.73
N GLU A 73 -2.12 8.46 -3.40
CA GLU A 73 -1.72 7.58 -2.32
C GLU A 73 -2.21 8.12 -0.99
N LYS A 74 -2.03 9.39 -0.65
CA LYS A 74 -2.54 9.98 0.60
C LYS A 74 -4.07 9.88 0.72
N LYS A 75 -4.81 10.06 -0.37
CA LYS A 75 -6.28 10.03 -0.35
C LYS A 75 -6.84 8.60 -0.29
N HIS A 76 -6.15 7.64 -0.91
CA HIS A 76 -6.65 6.28 -1.11
C HIS A 76 -5.86 5.19 -0.36
N LYS A 77 -4.62 5.44 0.07
CA LYS A 77 -4.07 4.92 1.35
C LYS A 77 -4.67 5.70 2.51
N THR A 78 -5.99 5.77 2.58
CA THR A 78 -6.59 5.49 3.89
C THR A 78 -6.02 4.14 4.29
N GLU A 79 -5.24 4.08 5.37
CA GLU A 79 -5.11 2.86 6.18
C GLU A 79 -6.47 2.18 6.09
N ASP A 80 -6.57 1.05 5.40
CA ASP A 80 -7.85 0.61 4.91
C ASP A 80 -8.72 0.28 6.12
N ALA A 81 -9.57 1.24 6.51
CA ALA A 81 -10.43 1.09 7.67
C ALA A 81 -11.35 -0.11 7.47
N GLY A 82 -11.61 -0.50 6.20
CA GLY A 82 -12.23 -1.76 5.82
C GLY A 82 -11.37 -2.97 6.17
N THR A 83 -10.11 -3.03 5.73
CA THR A 83 -9.17 -4.13 6.08
C THR A 83 -8.92 -4.20 7.58
N LYS A 84 -8.65 -3.08 8.26
CA LYS A 84 -8.49 -3.03 9.72
C LYS A 84 -9.74 -3.55 10.43
N LYS A 85 -10.93 -3.03 10.06
CA LYS A 85 -12.21 -3.50 10.60
C LYS A 85 -12.45 -4.98 10.30
N PHE A 86 -12.08 -5.46 9.13
CA PHE A 86 -12.27 -6.85 8.72
C PHE A 86 -11.35 -7.79 9.50
N ILE A 87 -10.07 -7.46 9.66
CA ILE A 87 -9.12 -8.25 10.45
C ILE A 87 -9.55 -8.27 11.91
N VAL A 88 -9.92 -7.12 12.49
CA VAL A 88 -10.43 -7.04 13.87
C VAL A 88 -11.73 -7.83 14.01
N GLY A 89 -12.65 -7.72 13.06
CA GLY A 89 -13.89 -8.51 13.04
C GLY A 89 -13.62 -10.00 13.06
N LYS A 90 -12.73 -10.50 12.18
CA LYS A 90 -12.32 -11.92 12.19
C LYS A 90 -11.69 -12.36 13.49
N PHE A 91 -10.84 -11.52 14.10
CA PHE A 91 -10.23 -11.81 15.39
C PHE A 91 -11.29 -11.94 16.51
N LEU A 92 -12.25 -11.02 16.54
CA LEU A 92 -13.33 -11.03 17.54
C LEU A 92 -14.28 -12.23 17.33
N ASP A 93 -14.66 -12.51 16.09
CA ASP A 93 -15.59 -13.57 15.73
C ASP A 93 -14.99 -14.99 15.81
N LEU A 94 -13.66 -15.12 15.90
CA LEU A 94 -12.99 -16.41 16.05
C LEU A 94 -13.46 -17.08 17.35
N LYS A 95 -13.92 -18.32 17.24
CA LYS A 95 -14.31 -19.18 18.36
C LYS A 95 -13.66 -20.53 18.16
N MET A 96 -13.14 -21.13 19.24
CA MET A 96 -12.62 -22.48 19.10
C MET A 96 -13.78 -23.48 18.96
N ILE A 97 -13.54 -24.54 18.21
CA ILE A 97 -14.47 -25.62 17.92
C ILE A 97 -13.81 -26.94 18.31
N ASP A 98 -14.54 -27.81 19.02
CA ASP A 98 -14.04 -29.09 19.55
C ASP A 98 -13.53 -30.04 18.46
N SER A 99 -14.05 -29.92 17.23
CA SER A 99 -13.67 -30.76 16.10
C SER A 99 -12.31 -30.44 15.50
N ILE A 100 -11.65 -29.37 15.95
CA ILE A 100 -10.35 -28.91 15.44
C ILE A 100 -9.34 -28.92 16.59
N THR A 101 -8.08 -29.27 16.30
CA THR A 101 -7.03 -29.24 17.31
C THR A 101 -6.82 -27.80 17.82
N VAL A 102 -6.53 -27.66 19.11
CA VAL A 102 -6.23 -26.35 19.72
C VAL A 102 -5.05 -25.68 19.02
N ILE A 103 -4.04 -26.46 18.60
CA ILE A 103 -2.84 -25.94 17.92
C ILE A 103 -3.22 -25.22 16.62
N ASN A 104 -3.99 -25.84 15.73
CA ASN A 104 -4.35 -25.24 14.44
C ASN A 104 -5.15 -23.94 14.63
N GLN A 105 -5.98 -23.88 15.68
CA GLN A 105 -6.81 -22.72 15.99
C GLN A 105 -5.99 -21.57 16.59
N VAL A 106 -4.98 -21.90 17.41
CA VAL A 106 -4.01 -20.92 17.92
C VAL A 106 -3.15 -20.35 16.78
N GLU A 107 -2.74 -21.17 15.81
CA GLU A 107 -2.02 -20.71 14.61
C GLU A 107 -2.88 -19.72 13.81
N GLU A 108 -4.17 -19.99 13.61
CA GLU A 108 -5.08 -19.06 12.94
C GLU A 108 -5.17 -17.71 13.67
N LEU A 109 -5.26 -17.74 15.01
CA LEU A 109 -5.27 -16.53 15.83
C LEU A 109 -3.95 -15.76 15.72
N GLN A 110 -2.80 -16.45 15.72
CA GLN A 110 -1.48 -15.83 15.53
C GLN A 110 -1.36 -15.17 14.15
N ILE A 111 -1.90 -15.79 13.10
CA ILE A 111 -1.96 -15.19 11.77
C ILE A 111 -2.77 -13.90 11.79
N LEU A 112 -3.90 -13.86 12.51
CA LEU A 112 -4.71 -12.64 12.64
C LEU A 112 -3.96 -11.55 13.43
N ILE A 113 -3.30 -11.90 14.54
CA ILE A 113 -2.48 -10.97 15.34
C ILE A 113 -1.34 -10.38 14.49
N ASN A 114 -0.65 -11.20 13.70
CA ASN A 114 0.40 -10.72 12.80
C ASN A 114 -0.15 -9.76 11.73
N LYS A 115 -1.35 -10.02 11.20
CA LYS A 115 -2.02 -9.10 10.27
C LYS A 115 -2.40 -7.78 10.97
N ILE A 116 -2.86 -7.82 12.22
CA ILE A 116 -3.13 -6.62 13.02
C ILE A 116 -1.87 -5.75 13.14
N HIS A 117 -0.74 -6.36 13.47
CA HIS A 117 0.54 -5.66 13.56
C HIS A 117 1.03 -5.12 12.20
N ALA A 118 0.88 -5.88 11.12
CA ALA A 118 1.26 -5.45 9.77
C ALA A 118 0.47 -4.22 9.30
N GLU A 119 -0.79 -4.08 9.73
CA GLU A 119 -1.64 -2.91 9.49
C GLU A 119 -1.37 -1.74 10.46
N GLY A 120 -0.30 -1.83 11.28
CA GLY A 120 0.11 -0.78 12.19
C GLY A 120 -0.74 -0.65 13.47
N MET A 121 -1.63 -1.62 13.75
CA MET A 121 -2.40 -1.66 14.99
C MET A 121 -1.58 -2.29 16.11
N ILE A 122 -1.74 -1.77 17.34
CA ILE A 122 -1.01 -2.23 18.52
C ILE A 122 -1.95 -3.08 19.38
N ILE A 123 -1.58 -4.35 19.58
CA ILE A 123 -2.25 -5.29 20.48
C ILE A 123 -1.23 -5.80 21.49
N ASN A 124 -1.44 -5.51 22.77
CA ASN A 124 -0.49 -5.87 23.81
C ASN A 124 -0.56 -7.37 24.12
N GLU A 125 0.55 -7.94 24.60
CA GLU A 125 0.68 -9.38 24.87
C GLU A 125 -0.34 -9.88 25.91
N ALA A 126 -0.61 -9.11 26.96
CA ALA A 126 -1.60 -9.47 27.98
C ALA A 126 -3.01 -9.64 27.39
N PHE A 127 -3.39 -8.76 26.46
CA PHE A 127 -4.66 -8.86 25.74
C PHE A 127 -4.69 -10.05 24.77
N GLN A 128 -3.58 -10.37 24.12
CA GLN A 128 -3.47 -11.56 23.26
C GLN A 128 -3.68 -12.85 24.08
N VAL A 129 -3.00 -12.97 25.23
CA VAL A 129 -3.13 -14.12 26.14
C VAL A 129 -4.56 -14.22 26.68
N ALA A 130 -5.14 -13.13 27.15
CA ALA A 130 -6.52 -13.10 27.63
C ALA A 130 -7.53 -13.50 26.54
N SER A 131 -7.31 -13.07 25.30
CA SER A 131 -8.17 -13.43 24.16
C SER A 131 -8.06 -14.91 23.78
N ILE A 132 -6.88 -15.52 23.90
CA ILE A 132 -6.73 -16.97 23.70
C ILE A 132 -7.52 -17.72 24.76
N ILE A 133 -7.38 -17.32 26.03
CA ILE A 133 -8.05 -17.98 27.16
C ILE A 133 -9.57 -17.86 27.03
N GLU A 134 -10.09 -16.69 26.66
CA GLU A 134 -11.53 -16.47 26.45
C GLU A 134 -12.13 -17.36 25.36
N LYS A 135 -11.34 -17.68 24.34
CA LYS A 135 -11.78 -18.49 23.20
C LYS A 135 -11.68 -19.99 23.43
N LEU A 136 -11.03 -20.44 24.50
CA LEU A 136 -10.99 -21.85 24.89
C LEU A 136 -12.40 -22.31 25.26
N LEU A 137 -12.79 -23.48 24.74
CA LEU A 137 -14.05 -24.09 25.12
C LEU A 137 -13.99 -24.57 26.58
N PRO A 138 -15.10 -24.45 27.34
CA PRO A 138 -15.15 -24.96 28.70
C PRO A 138 -14.90 -26.47 28.72
N SER A 139 -14.05 -26.90 29.65
CA SER A 139 -13.67 -28.29 29.88
C SER A 139 -14.83 -29.18 30.34
#